data_AF-A0A0F9AWQ3-F1
#
_entry.id   AF-A0A0F9AWQ3-F1
#
_cell.length_a   1.000
_cell.length_b   1.000
_cell.length_c   1.000
_cell.angle_alpha   90.00
_cell.angle_beta   90.00
_cell.angle_gamma   90.00
#
_symmetry.space_group_name_H-M   'P 1'
#
loop_
_entity.id
_entity.type
_entity.pdbx_description
1 polymer ?
#
loop_
_entity_poly.entity_id
_entity_poly.type
_entity_poly.pdbx_seq_one_letter_code
_entity_poly.pdbx_strand_id
1 'polypeptide(L)'
;MGENEIPEVYIDQMRLTIGVFGVSVTFSLSEPHPTSAGAPKPEDKVRVRMSLEHAKVVAMLLRKQLKQYEENSGTKIAIPARVYTALGVAEEDWGL
;
A
#
# COMPACT_ATOMS: atom_id res chain seq x y z
N MET A 1 9.17 21.90 -13.34
CA MET A 1 8.59 20.54 -13.40
C MET A 1 7.24 20.68 -14.08
N GLY A 2 7.06 20.04 -15.23
CA GLY A 2 5.88 20.23 -16.07
C GLY A 2 4.62 19.68 -15.39
N GLU A 3 3.51 20.41 -15.52
CA GLU A 3 2.24 20.19 -14.80
C GLU A 3 1.50 18.87 -15.13
N ASN A 4 2.12 17.95 -15.89
CA ASN A 4 1.52 16.69 -16.35
C ASN A 4 2.42 15.45 -16.19
N GLU A 5 3.58 15.57 -15.53
CA GLU A 5 4.44 14.40 -15.31
C GLU A 5 3.96 13.61 -14.08
N ILE A 6 3.67 12.32 -14.25
CA ILE A 6 3.29 11.44 -13.14
C ILE A 6 4.55 11.19 -12.30
N PRO A 7 4.59 11.57 -11.01
CA PRO A 7 5.78 11.37 -10.21
C PRO A 7 6.02 9.89 -9.96
N GLU A 8 7.21 9.40 -10.32
CA GLU A 8 7.68 8.07 -9.95
C GLU A 8 8.37 8.15 -8.58
N VAL A 9 7.83 7.45 -7.59
CA VAL A 9 8.39 7.41 -6.23
C VAL A 9 8.64 5.98 -5.81
N TYR A 10 9.80 5.73 -5.22
CA TYR A 10 10.05 4.49 -4.50
C TYR A 10 9.44 4.58 -3.11
N ILE A 11 8.77 3.50 -2.68
CA ILE A 11 8.04 3.40 -1.42
C ILE A 11 8.32 2.03 -0.79
N ASP A 12 8.42 1.98 0.52
CA ASP A 12 8.59 0.72 1.28
C ASP A 12 7.64 0.61 2.49
N GLN A 13 6.93 1.69 2.80
CA GLN A 13 5.91 1.76 3.85
C GLN A 13 4.58 2.25 3.29
N MET A 14 3.48 1.71 3.81
CA MET A 14 2.12 2.13 3.48
C MET A 14 1.28 2.25 4.75
N ARG A 15 0.51 3.33 4.86
CA ARG A 15 -0.50 3.52 5.89
C ARG A 15 -1.85 3.76 5.22
N LEU A 16 -2.82 2.93 5.55
CA LEU A 16 -4.21 3.09 5.14
C LEU A 16 -5.04 3.61 6.31
N THR A 17 -5.81 4.67 6.10
CA THR A 17 -6.72 5.24 7.12
C THR A 17 -8.09 5.40 6.50
N ILE A 18 -9.08 4.78 7.14
CA ILE A 18 -10.50 4.85 6.75
C ILE A 18 -11.20 5.79 7.72
N GLY A 19 -11.88 6.80 7.20
CA GLY A 19 -12.78 7.66 7.94
C GLY A 19 -14.21 7.55 7.42
N VAL A 20 -15.13 8.23 8.09
CA VAL A 20 -16.58 8.21 7.76
C VAL A 20 -16.86 8.64 6.31
N PHE A 21 -16.02 9.51 5.75
CA PHE A 21 -16.24 10.12 4.44
C PHE A 21 -15.24 9.69 3.36
N GLY A 22 -14.30 8.79 3.66
CA GLY A 22 -13.33 8.39 2.67
C GLY A 22 -12.12 7.66 3.21
N VAL A 23 -11.19 7.36 2.30
CA VAL A 23 -9.94 6.65 2.57
C VAL A 23 -8.77 7.56 2.24
N SER A 24 -7.75 7.52 3.09
CA SER A 24 -6.44 8.11 2.83
C SER A 24 -5.39 7.00 2.83
N VAL A 25 -4.67 6.85 1.72
CA VAL A 25 -3.51 5.96 1.61
C VAL A 25 -2.27 6.84 1.55
N THR A 26 -1.37 6.65 2.51
CA THR A 26 -0.08 7.35 2.55
C THR A 26 1.02 6.34 2.29
N PHE A 27 1.88 6.66 1.33
CA PHE A 27 3.08 5.91 1.03
C PHE A 27 4.28 6.69 1.53
N SER A 28 5.16 6.00 2.23
CA SER A 28 6.32 6.60 2.89
C SER A 28 7.58 5.80 2.59
N LEU A 29 8.73 6.43 2.78
CA LEU A 29 10.05 5.83 2.68
C LEU A 29 10.70 5.78 4.06
N SER A 30 11.17 4.62 4.48
CA SER A 30 11.95 4.48 5.72
C SER A 30 13.27 5.25 5.63
N GLU A 31 13.62 6.01 6.67
CA GLU A 31 14.93 6.65 6.74
C GLU A 31 16.03 5.60 6.98
N PRO A 32 17.11 5.60 6.18
CA PRO A 32 18.15 4.57 6.25
C PRO A 32 19.05 4.64 7.50
N HIS A 33 19.01 5.72 8.28
CA HIS A 33 19.82 5.88 9.49
C HIS A 33 19.04 6.58 10.62
N PRO A 34 19.16 6.12 11.88
CA PRO A 34 18.71 6.92 13.02
C PRO A 34 19.55 8.19 13.08
N THR A 35 18.93 9.35 12.82
CA THR A 35 19.57 10.63 13.09
C THR A 35 19.71 10.79 14.60
N SER A 36 20.79 11.41 15.08
CA SER A 36 21.15 11.52 16.50
C SER A 36 20.13 12.29 17.38
N ALA A 37 18.95 12.61 16.86
CA ALA A 37 17.91 13.42 17.49
C ALA A 37 16.55 12.70 17.64
N GLY A 38 16.45 11.39 17.42
CA GLY A 38 15.21 10.66 17.68
C GLY A 38 15.08 9.31 16.99
N ALA A 39 13.95 8.64 17.21
CA ALA A 39 13.59 7.43 16.47
C ALA A 39 13.42 7.79 14.98
N PRO A 40 13.92 6.96 14.04
CA PRO A 40 13.79 7.19 12.60
C PRO A 40 12.32 7.34 12.23
N LYS A 41 11.97 8.41 11.50
CA LYS A 41 10.58 8.69 11.12
C LYS A 41 10.44 8.52 9.61
N PRO A 42 9.53 7.65 9.12
CA PRO A 42 9.30 7.52 7.70
C PRO A 42 8.93 8.86 7.05
N GLU A 43 9.50 9.13 5.88
CA GLU A 43 9.21 10.32 5.09
C GLU A 43 8.03 10.04 4.16
N ASP A 44 6.93 10.77 4.32
CA ASP A 44 5.76 10.65 3.43
C ASP A 44 6.13 11.10 2.00
N LYS A 45 5.99 10.19 1.03
CA LYS A 45 6.28 10.46 -0.40
C LYS A 45 5.03 10.83 -1.18
N VAL A 46 3.94 10.09 -0.99
CA VAL A 46 2.68 10.29 -1.71
C VAL A 46 1.50 10.04 -0.79
N ARG A 47 0.47 10.88 -0.89
CA ARG A 47 -0.82 10.68 -0.21
C ARG A 47 -1.96 10.73 -1.21
N VAL A 48 -2.73 9.65 -1.28
CA VAL A 48 -3.91 9.54 -2.12
C VAL A 48 -5.15 9.57 -1.23
N ARG A 49 -6.11 10.46 -1.55
CA ARG A 49 -7.40 10.54 -0.85
C ARG A 49 -8.51 10.23 -1.84
N MET A 50 -9.47 9.42 -1.41
CA MET A 50 -10.56 8.97 -2.26
C MET A 50 -11.83 8.74 -1.43
N SER A 51 -12.98 8.68 -2.11
CA SER A 51 -14.24 8.27 -1.46
C SER A 51 -14.21 6.79 -1.08
N LEU A 52 -15.14 6.36 -0.23
CA LEU A 52 -15.27 4.96 0.16
C LEU A 52 -15.61 4.07 -1.04
N GLU A 53 -16.49 4.54 -1.94
CA GLU A 53 -16.91 3.83 -3.14
C GLU A 53 -15.72 3.63 -4.09
N HIS A 54 -14.92 4.69 -4.29
CA HIS A 54 -13.75 4.61 -5.15
C HIS A 54 -12.69 3.66 -4.59
N ALA A 55 -12.42 3.73 -3.28
CA ALA A 55 -11.52 2.80 -2.61
C ALA A 55 -11.97 1.35 -2.77
N LYS A 56 -13.28 1.09 -2.65
CA LYS A 56 -13.85 -0.25 -2.83
C LYS A 56 -13.63 -0.77 -4.25
N VAL A 57 -13.89 0.07 -5.27
CA VAL A 57 -13.66 -0.31 -6.68
C VAL A 57 -12.18 -0.60 -6.92
N VAL A 58 -11.28 0.24 -6.43
CA VAL A 58 -9.82 0.04 -6.55
C VAL A 58 -9.40 -1.29 -5.91
N ALA A 59 -9.87 -1.58 -4.69
CA ALA A 59 -9.56 -2.84 -4.00
C ALA A 59 -10.06 -4.07 -4.79
N MET A 60 -11.29 -4.02 -5.32
CA MET A 60 -11.84 -5.10 -6.14
C MET A 60 -11.04 -5.32 -7.44
N LEU A 61 -10.65 -4.24 -8.12
CA LEU A 61 -9.87 -4.33 -9.35
C LEU A 61 -8.48 -4.89 -9.08
N LEU A 62 -7.77 -4.38 -8.07
CA LEU A 62 -6.44 -4.88 -7.69
C LEU A 62 -6.48 -6.37 -7.37
N ARG A 63 -7.45 -6.79 -6.55
CA ARG A 63 -7.61 -8.21 -6.21
C ARG A 63 -7.86 -9.07 -7.44
N LYS A 64 -8.77 -8.65 -8.33
CA LYS A 64 -9.07 -9.40 -9.57
C LYS A 64 -7.83 -9.59 -10.43
N GLN A 65 -7.06 -8.53 -10.65
CA GLN A 65 -5.88 -8.57 -11.52
C GLN A 65 -4.77 -9.46 -10.93
N LEU A 66 -4.52 -9.35 -9.63
CA LEU A 66 -3.52 -10.16 -8.93
C LEU A 66 -3.90 -11.65 -8.92
N LYS A 67 -5.18 -11.99 -8.65
CA LYS A 67 -5.64 -13.39 -8.75
C LYS A 67 -5.47 -13.94 -10.17
N GLN A 68 -5.86 -13.17 -11.18
CA GLN A 68 -5.68 -13.55 -12.58
C GLN A 68 -4.20 -13.77 -12.93
N TYR A 69 -3.30 -12.96 -12.37
CA TYR A 69 -1.86 -13.14 -12.53
C TYR A 69 -1.36 -14.45 -11.89
N GLU A 70 -1.78 -14.77 -10.67
CA GLU A 70 -1.42 -16.03 -10.00
C GLU A 70 -1.90 -17.26 -10.78
N GLU A 71 -3.13 -17.20 -11.28
CA GLU A 71 -3.72 -18.25 -12.11
C GLU A 71 -2.94 -18.46 -13.41
N ASN A 72 -2.63 -17.37 -14.13
CA ASN A 72 -1.93 -17.44 -15.41
C ASN A 72 -0.47 -17.87 -15.27
N SER A 73 0.21 -17.44 -14.20
CA SER A 73 1.62 -17.76 -13.95
C SER A 73 1.82 -19.12 -13.26
N GLY A 74 0.73 -19.73 -12.75
CA GLY A 74 0.79 -20.93 -11.92
C GLY A 74 1.54 -20.74 -10.60
N THR A 75 1.82 -19.48 -10.21
CA THR A 75 2.65 -19.14 -9.05
C THR A 75 1.85 -18.26 -8.10
N LYS A 76 1.86 -18.63 -6.81
CA LYS A 76 1.27 -17.79 -5.76
C LYS A 76 2.22 -16.66 -5.38
N ILE A 77 1.67 -15.48 -5.16
CA ILE A 77 2.38 -14.32 -4.63
C ILE A 77 2.60 -14.56 -3.14
N ALA A 78 3.76 -15.13 -2.79
CA ALA A 78 4.11 -15.39 -1.40
C ALA A 78 4.40 -14.07 -0.67
N ILE A 79 3.57 -13.74 0.32
CA ILE A 79 3.79 -12.60 1.21
C ILE A 79 4.53 -13.12 2.46
N PRO A 80 5.66 -12.51 2.87
CA PRO A 80 6.35 -12.93 4.09
C PRO A 80 5.49 -12.71 5.34
N ALA A 81 5.49 -13.65 6.30
CA ALA A 81 4.73 -13.59 7.56
C ALA A 81 4.83 -12.24 8.29
N ARG A 82 6.04 -11.65 8.33
CA ARG A 82 6.29 -10.34 8.95
C ARG A 82 5.46 -9.20 8.32
N VAL A 83 5.14 -9.29 7.04
CA VAL A 83 4.37 -8.27 6.30
C VAL A 83 2.89 -8.37 6.66
N TYR A 84 2.35 -9.59 6.78
CA TYR A 84 0.99 -9.82 7.30
C TYR A 84 0.82 -9.18 8.68
N THR A 85 1.74 -9.45 9.61
CA THR A 85 1.71 -8.87 10.96
C THR A 85 1.86 -7.35 10.94
N ALA A 86 2.77 -6.81 10.15
CA ALA A 86 3.03 -5.37 10.09
C ALA A 86 1.83 -4.57 9.54
N LEU A 87 1.08 -5.15 8.60
CA LEU A 87 -0.07 -4.52 7.97
C LEU A 87 -1.42 -4.91 8.62
N GLY A 88 -1.40 -5.82 9.60
CA GLY A 88 -2.60 -6.28 10.30
C GLY A 88 -3.57 -7.04 9.38
N VAL A 89 -3.05 -7.76 8.40
CA VAL A 89 -3.84 -8.58 7.45
C VAL A 89 -3.49 -10.05 7.64
N ALA A 90 -4.46 -10.94 7.38
CA ALA A 90 -4.27 -12.38 7.43
C ALA A 90 -4.09 -12.97 6.02
N GLU A 91 -3.46 -14.13 5.90
CA GLU A 91 -3.38 -14.85 4.62
C GLU A 91 -4.78 -15.23 4.11
N GLU A 92 -5.68 -15.55 5.03
CA GLU A 92 -7.07 -15.94 4.77
C GLU A 92 -7.87 -14.82 4.07
N ASP A 93 -7.53 -13.55 4.32
CA ASP A 93 -8.18 -12.39 3.69
C ASP A 93 -8.01 -12.38 2.17
N TRP A 94 -6.99 -13.07 1.65
CA TRP A 94 -6.80 -13.23 0.20
C TRP A 94 -7.88 -14.11 -0.43
N GLY A 95 -8.32 -15.13 0.31
CA GLY A 95 -9.25 -16.17 -0.14
C GLY A 95 -10.72 -15.73 -0.18
N LEU A 96 -11.16 -14.90 0.78
CA LEU A 96 -12.56 -14.53 1.06
C LEU A 96 -13.35 -13.88 -0.07
#